data_AF-Q84CU9-F1
#
_entry.id   AF-Q84CU9-F1
#
_cell.length_a   1.000
_cell.length_b   1.000
_cell.length_c   1.000
_cell.angle_alpha   90.00
_cell.angle_beta   90.00
_cell.angle_gamma   90.00
#
_symmetry.space_group_name_H-M   'P 1'
#
loop_
_entity.id
_entity.type
_entity.pdbx_description
1 polymer ?
#
loop_
_entity_poly.entity_id
_entity_poly.type
_entity_poly.pdbx_seq_one_letter_code
_entity_poly.pdbx_strand_id
1 'polypeptide(L)'
;MNIANRIINKITNWEAWPFKLIYTPLSVFWLWYTGKSGAVWFFTSSNPKLTFGGMEGEPKKEMYALLPHGFYPPTFYVLPKEDFFILEQKLLQHKINYPFIVKPEVGGQGILLRKIDDAAAFKHYHTTMPWEYIVQDLVYYPMEVS
;
A
#
# COMPACT_ATOMS: atom_id res chain seq x y z
N MET A 1 -12.49 -38.17 -13.24
CA MET A 1 -11.04 -37.83 -13.21
C MET A 1 -10.37 -38.73 -12.18
N ASN A 2 -9.37 -39.54 -12.57
CA ASN A 2 -8.68 -40.46 -11.66
C ASN A 2 -7.96 -39.71 -10.53
N ILE A 3 -7.85 -40.33 -9.36
CA ILE A 3 -7.23 -39.75 -8.15
C ILE A 3 -5.81 -39.25 -8.44
N ALA A 4 -5.02 -40.01 -9.21
CA ALA A 4 -3.68 -39.61 -9.65
C ALA A 4 -3.68 -38.30 -10.45
N ASN A 5 -4.59 -38.15 -11.42
CA ASN A 5 -4.70 -36.93 -12.24
C ASN A 5 -5.12 -35.71 -11.39
N ARG A 6 -5.94 -35.93 -10.36
CA ARG A 6 -6.32 -34.85 -9.42
C ARG A 6 -5.15 -34.40 -8.55
N ILE A 7 -4.28 -35.32 -8.14
CA ILE A 7 -3.08 -35.00 -7.35
C ILE A 7 -2.05 -34.27 -8.23
N ILE A 8 -1.79 -34.76 -9.45
CA ILE A 8 -0.88 -34.11 -10.40
C ILE A 8 -1.35 -32.68 -10.71
N ASN A 9 -2.63 -32.47 -10.99
CA ASN A 9 -3.18 -31.13 -11.22
C ASN A 9 -3.02 -30.22 -10.00
N LYS A 10 -3.24 -30.74 -8.79
CA LYS A 10 -3.04 -29.95 -7.56
C LYS A 10 -1.57 -29.55 -7.37
N ILE A 11 -0.62 -30.41 -7.72
CA ILE A 11 0.82 -30.12 -7.56
C ILE A 11 1.30 -29.16 -8.65
N THR A 12 0.91 -29.38 -9.90
CA THR A 12 1.37 -28.57 -11.04
C THR A 12 0.76 -27.17 -11.09
N ASN A 13 -0.47 -27.01 -10.59
CA ASN A 13 -1.12 -25.70 -10.46
C ASN A 13 -0.68 -24.98 -9.18
N TRP A 14 0.62 -24.67 -9.10
CA TRP A 14 1.25 -24.04 -7.94
C TRP A 14 0.65 -22.66 -7.59
N GLU A 15 0.14 -21.94 -8.59
CA GLU A 15 -0.54 -20.64 -8.39
C GLU A 15 -1.79 -20.75 -7.50
N ALA A 16 -2.43 -21.92 -7.49
CA ALA A 16 -3.60 -22.20 -6.66
C ALA A 16 -3.23 -22.74 -5.27
N TRP A 17 -1.94 -22.86 -4.95
CA TRP A 17 -1.53 -23.38 -3.64
C TRP A 17 -1.89 -22.39 -2.53
N PRO A 18 -2.21 -22.89 -1.32
CA PRO A 18 -2.41 -22.02 -0.18
C PRO A 18 -1.16 -21.16 0.07
N PHE A 19 -1.34 -19.85 0.26
CA PHE A 19 -0.22 -18.92 0.53
C PHE A 19 0.72 -19.43 1.62
N LYS A 20 0.18 -19.98 2.72
CA LYS A 20 0.99 -20.56 3.80
C LYS A 20 2.00 -21.59 3.30
N LEU A 21 1.63 -22.44 2.35
CA LEU A 21 2.52 -23.46 1.81
C LEU A 21 3.65 -22.83 0.98
N ILE A 22 3.33 -21.84 0.15
CA ILE A 22 4.31 -21.09 -0.66
C ILE A 22 5.31 -20.34 0.23
N TYR A 23 4.84 -19.72 1.32
CA TYR A 23 5.67 -18.90 2.20
C TYR A 23 6.39 -19.70 3.31
N THR A 24 6.06 -20.98 3.54
CA THR A 24 6.70 -21.80 4.59
C THR A 24 8.20 -21.98 4.36
N PRO A 25 8.71 -22.28 3.14
CA PRO A 25 10.15 -22.32 2.90
C PRO A 25 10.85 -21.00 3.23
N LEU A 26 10.20 -19.86 2.92
CA LEU A 26 10.75 -18.53 3.21
C LEU A 26 10.89 -18.28 4.72
N SER A 27 9.95 -18.77 5.55
CA SER A 27 10.07 -18.62 7.01
C SER A 27 11.23 -19.40 7.59
N VAL A 28 11.56 -20.58 7.04
CA VAL A 28 12.74 -21.36 7.44
C VAL A 28 14.03 -20.58 7.15
N PHE A 29 14.16 -20.01 5.95
CA PHE A 29 15.30 -19.17 5.60
C PHE A 29 15.37 -17.90 6.47
N TRP A 30 14.22 -17.27 6.73
CA TRP A 30 14.14 -16.10 7.61
C TRP A 30 14.63 -16.41 9.03
N LEU A 31 14.22 -17.54 9.62
CA LEU A 31 14.70 -17.98 10.94
C LEU A 31 16.20 -18.25 10.92
N TRP A 32 16.71 -18.93 9.88
CA TRP A 32 18.13 -19.20 9.73
C TRP A 32 18.96 -17.92 9.65
N TYR A 33 18.53 -16.95 8.84
CA TYR A 33 19.21 -15.66 8.73
C TYR A 33 19.05 -14.78 9.96
N THR A 34 17.93 -14.87 10.67
CA THR A 34 17.75 -14.23 11.98
C THR A 34 18.80 -14.72 12.96
N GLY A 35 19.01 -16.05 13.06
CA GLY A 35 20.05 -16.62 13.91
C GLY A 35 21.47 -16.23 13.47
N LYS A 36 21.74 -16.22 12.15
CA LYS A 36 23.06 -15.87 11.61
C LYS A 36 23.42 -14.39 11.79
N SER A 37 22.45 -13.50 11.67
CA SER A 37 22.65 -12.05 11.75
C SER A 37 22.50 -11.50 13.18
N GLY A 38 21.80 -12.22 14.06
CA GLY A 38 21.40 -11.72 15.36
C GLY A 38 20.25 -10.70 15.32
N ALA A 39 19.62 -10.50 14.17
CA ALA A 39 18.55 -9.52 13.98
C ALA A 39 17.34 -10.13 13.25
N VAL A 40 16.16 -9.99 13.87
CA VAL A 40 14.87 -10.47 13.31
C VAL A 40 14.56 -9.80 11.96
N TRP A 41 14.90 -8.51 11.85
CA TRP A 41 14.66 -7.68 10.67
C TRP A 41 15.95 -7.43 9.88
N PHE A 42 16.80 -8.46 9.71
CA PHE A 42 18.13 -8.35 9.09
C PHE A 42 18.12 -7.69 7.69
N PHE A 43 17.04 -7.88 6.94
CA PHE A 43 16.89 -7.39 5.57
C PHE A 43 16.59 -5.89 5.47
N THR A 44 16.27 -5.20 6.59
CA THR A 44 16.08 -3.74 6.63
C THR A 44 17.26 -2.97 6.03
N SER A 45 18.47 -3.53 6.19
CA SER A 45 19.71 -2.99 5.63
C SER A 45 19.76 -2.92 4.09
N SER A 46 18.92 -3.70 3.39
CA SER A 46 18.86 -3.69 1.92
C SER A 46 18.28 -2.39 1.35
N ASN A 47 17.38 -1.74 2.09
CA ASN A 47 16.83 -0.43 1.73
C ASN A 47 16.64 0.42 3.00
N PRO A 48 17.74 0.98 3.55
CA PRO A 48 17.73 1.61 4.87
C PRO A 48 16.96 2.92 4.94
N LYS A 49 16.50 3.45 3.80
CA LYS A 49 15.69 4.66 3.72
C LYS A 49 14.19 4.40 3.89
N LEU A 50 13.78 3.13 3.88
CA LEU A 50 12.39 2.71 4.10
C LEU A 50 12.28 1.91 5.40
N THR A 51 11.22 2.17 6.14
CA THR A 51 10.81 1.37 7.29
C THR A 51 10.66 -0.09 6.88
N PHE A 52 11.20 -1.01 7.69
CA PHE A 52 11.28 -2.46 7.37
C PHE A 52 11.92 -2.82 6.02
N GLY A 53 12.75 -1.93 5.44
CA GLY A 53 13.34 -2.13 4.12
C GLY A 53 12.32 -2.15 2.98
N GLY A 54 11.11 -1.64 3.22
CA GLY A 54 9.98 -1.69 2.27
C GLY A 54 9.33 -3.08 2.17
N MET A 55 9.49 -3.94 3.17
CA MET A 55 8.80 -5.25 3.19
C MET A 55 7.31 -5.09 3.45
N GLU A 56 6.95 -4.43 4.56
CA GLU A 56 5.57 -4.14 4.92
C GLU A 56 5.52 -3.06 6.00
N GLY A 57 4.44 -2.27 6.00
CA GLY A 57 4.15 -1.33 7.08
C GLY A 57 4.80 0.04 6.93
N GLU A 58 5.53 0.29 5.84
CA GLU A 58 6.07 1.60 5.53
C GLU A 58 4.96 2.59 5.11
N PRO A 59 5.02 3.85 5.58
CA PRO A 59 4.12 4.89 5.15
C PRO A 59 4.46 5.37 3.73
N LYS A 60 3.44 5.64 2.91
CA LYS A 60 3.62 6.05 1.51
C LYS A 60 4.47 7.31 1.36
N LYS A 61 4.51 8.21 2.34
CA LYS A 61 5.37 9.39 2.37
C LYS A 61 6.86 9.07 2.32
N GLU A 62 7.29 7.97 2.93
CA GLU A 62 8.70 7.57 2.86
C GLU A 62 9.08 7.24 1.42
N MET A 63 8.22 6.49 0.72
CA MET A 63 8.43 6.19 -0.70
C MET A 63 8.39 7.46 -1.56
N TYR A 64 7.41 8.34 -1.36
CA TYR A 64 7.31 9.59 -2.13
C TYR A 64 8.48 10.55 -1.88
N ALA A 65 9.05 10.56 -0.66
CA ALA A 65 10.24 11.37 -0.36
C ALA A 65 11.50 10.90 -1.12
N LEU A 66 11.53 9.65 -1.60
CA LEU A 66 12.64 9.11 -2.39
C LEU A 66 12.46 9.28 -3.90
N LEU A 67 11.23 9.53 -4.36
CA LEU A 67 10.95 9.73 -5.78
C LEU A 67 11.23 11.18 -6.19
N PRO A 68 11.77 11.42 -7.41
CA PRO A 68 11.89 12.77 -7.92
C PRO A 68 10.51 13.42 -8.07
N HIS A 69 10.43 14.72 -7.83
CA HIS A 69 9.19 15.47 -8.05
C HIS A 69 8.69 15.30 -9.50
N GLY A 70 7.37 15.14 -9.67
CA GLY A 70 6.73 14.91 -10.98
C GLY A 70 6.61 13.44 -11.38
N PHE A 71 7.26 12.50 -10.68
CA PHE A 71 7.10 11.06 -10.92
C PHE A 71 5.89 10.45 -10.19
N TYR A 72 5.21 11.25 -9.38
CA TYR A 72 3.96 10.88 -8.73
C TYR A 72 2.97 12.05 -8.82
N PRO A 73 1.65 11.77 -8.88
CA PRO A 73 0.64 12.80 -8.95
C PRO A 73 0.65 13.69 -7.69
N PRO A 74 0.10 14.92 -7.77
CA PRO A 74 -0.06 15.78 -6.61
C PRO A 74 -0.72 15.04 -5.44
N THR A 75 -0.11 15.15 -4.27
CA THR A 75 -0.51 14.44 -3.06
C THR A 75 -0.37 15.34 -1.85
N PHE A 76 -1.29 15.22 -0.88
CA PHE A 76 -1.10 15.73 0.48
C PHE A 76 -1.56 14.71 1.53
N TYR A 77 -1.09 14.92 2.75
CA TYR A 77 -1.32 14.05 3.90
C TYR A 77 -2.40 14.63 4.81
N VAL A 78 -3.23 13.76 5.37
CA VAL A 78 -4.34 14.11 6.24
C VAL A 78 -4.21 13.37 7.56
N LEU A 79 -4.32 14.13 8.64
CA LEU A 79 -4.43 13.57 9.99
C LEU A 79 -5.90 13.27 10.30
N PRO A 80 -6.19 12.19 11.05
CA PRO A 80 -7.52 11.95 11.57
C PRO A 80 -8.04 13.17 12.34
N LYS A 81 -9.32 13.50 12.16
CA LYS A 81 -10.00 14.61 12.87
C LYS A 81 -9.44 16.01 12.56
N GLU A 82 -8.57 16.15 11.55
CA GLU A 82 -8.22 17.47 11.01
C GLU A 82 -9.48 18.22 10.58
N ASP A 83 -9.52 19.55 10.74
CA ASP A 83 -10.70 20.32 10.34
C ASP A 83 -10.95 20.17 8.83
N PHE A 84 -12.18 19.82 8.45
CA PHE A 84 -12.54 19.61 7.05
C PHE A 84 -12.32 20.86 6.20
N PHE A 85 -12.50 22.06 6.76
CA PHE A 85 -12.22 23.31 6.06
C PHE A 85 -10.74 23.42 5.67
N ILE A 86 -9.83 22.95 6.52
CA ILE A 86 -8.40 22.91 6.21
C ILE A 86 -8.12 21.94 5.06
N LEU A 87 -8.85 20.83 4.99
CA LEU A 87 -8.71 19.88 3.87
C LEU A 87 -9.17 20.48 2.55
N GLU A 88 -10.24 21.26 2.55
CA GLU A 88 -10.70 22.01 1.38
C GLU A 88 -9.63 23.02 0.92
N GLN A 89 -8.96 23.71 1.86
CA GLN A 89 -7.84 24.59 1.52
C GLN A 89 -6.63 23.82 0.95
N LYS A 90 -6.33 22.63 1.49
CA LYS A 90 -5.26 21.77 0.96
C LYS A 90 -5.55 21.31 -0.47
N LEU A 91 -6.80 20.97 -0.82
CA LEU A 91 -7.19 20.65 -2.19
C LEU A 91 -6.83 21.79 -3.15
N LEU A 92 -7.19 23.04 -2.78
CA LEU A 92 -6.88 24.23 -3.58
C LEU A 92 -5.37 24.47 -3.70
N GLN A 93 -4.63 24.40 -2.58
CA GLN A 93 -3.19 24.61 -2.54
C GLN A 93 -2.43 23.60 -3.42
N HIS A 94 -2.86 22.33 -3.40
CA HIS A 94 -2.25 21.25 -4.18
C HIS A 94 -2.82 21.13 -5.60
N LYS A 95 -3.79 21.97 -5.98
CA LYS A 95 -4.48 21.95 -7.29
C LYS A 95 -5.12 20.60 -7.60
N ILE A 96 -5.64 19.92 -6.58
CA ILE A 96 -6.34 18.63 -6.72
C ILE A 96 -7.82 18.90 -6.88
N ASN A 97 -8.42 18.36 -7.95
CA ASN A 97 -9.84 18.51 -8.25
C ASN A 97 -10.58 17.19 -8.05
N TYR A 98 -11.90 17.26 -7.95
CA TYR A 98 -12.72 16.06 -8.02
C TYR A 98 -12.78 15.52 -9.46
N PRO A 99 -12.80 14.17 -9.65
CA PRO A 99 -12.61 13.17 -8.63
C PRO A 99 -11.12 12.96 -8.28
N PHE A 100 -10.84 12.61 -7.02
CA PHE A 100 -9.50 12.26 -6.56
C PHE A 100 -9.49 10.93 -5.79
N ILE A 101 -8.30 10.42 -5.46
CA ILE A 101 -8.12 9.20 -4.68
C ILE A 101 -7.79 9.53 -3.23
N VAL A 102 -8.40 8.79 -2.31
CA VAL A 102 -7.96 8.68 -0.93
C VAL A 102 -7.50 7.26 -0.64
N LYS A 103 -6.42 7.12 0.14
CA LYS A 103 -5.94 5.81 0.61
C LYS A 103 -5.17 5.94 1.93
N PRO A 104 -5.21 4.93 2.82
CA PRO A 104 -4.47 4.94 4.07
C PRO A 104 -2.97 5.16 3.84
N GLU A 105 -2.33 5.88 4.75
CA GLU A 105 -0.89 6.17 4.65
C GLU A 105 -0.07 4.88 4.76
N VAL A 106 -0.44 4.03 5.72
CA VAL A 106 0.05 2.64 5.85
C VAL A 106 -1.09 1.69 5.49
N GLY A 107 -0.83 0.77 4.57
CA GLY A 107 -1.81 -0.21 4.11
C GLY A 107 -1.50 -0.74 2.72
N GLY A 108 -2.11 -1.88 2.36
CA GLY A 108 -1.88 -2.58 1.10
C GLY A 108 -3.16 -3.14 0.48
N GLN A 109 -3.01 -3.82 -0.66
CA GLN A 109 -4.08 -4.56 -1.35
C GLN A 109 -5.34 -3.73 -1.70
N GLY A 110 -5.21 -2.42 -1.86
CA GLY A 110 -6.35 -1.52 -2.15
C GLY A 110 -7.36 -1.39 -1.01
N ILE A 111 -7.06 -1.89 0.19
CA ILE A 111 -7.95 -1.80 1.34
C ILE A 111 -8.15 -0.32 1.70
N LEU A 112 -9.41 0.07 1.86
CA LEU A 112 -9.86 1.45 2.17
C LEU A 112 -9.46 2.52 1.15
N LEU A 113 -8.95 2.13 -0.03
CA LEU A 113 -8.81 3.04 -1.17
C LEU A 113 -10.19 3.43 -1.68
N ARG A 114 -10.44 4.72 -1.89
CA ARG A 114 -11.69 5.22 -2.47
C ARG A 114 -11.40 6.29 -3.51
N LYS A 115 -12.19 6.28 -4.60
CA LYS A 115 -12.35 7.43 -5.48
C LYS A 115 -13.42 8.33 -4.87
N ILE A 116 -13.11 9.62 -4.74
CA ILE A 116 -13.97 10.62 -4.13
C ILE A 116 -14.45 11.54 -5.24
N ASP A 117 -15.74 11.52 -5.52
CA ASP A 117 -16.36 12.27 -6.63
C ASP A 117 -16.82 13.68 -6.23
N ASP A 118 -17.03 13.94 -4.93
CA ASP A 118 -17.52 15.22 -4.44
C ASP A 118 -17.17 15.49 -2.96
N ALA A 119 -17.50 16.69 -2.49
CA ALA A 119 -17.22 17.14 -1.12
C ALA A 119 -17.98 16.35 -0.05
N ALA A 120 -19.20 15.85 -0.35
CA ALA A 120 -19.97 15.06 0.62
C ALA A 120 -19.31 13.69 0.83
N ALA A 121 -18.89 13.03 -0.25
CA ALA A 121 -18.11 11.80 -0.20
C ALA A 121 -16.78 12.00 0.54
N PHE A 122 -16.09 13.13 0.31
CA PHE A 122 -14.84 13.44 1.00
C PHE A 122 -15.06 13.59 2.52
N LYS A 123 -16.07 14.37 2.91
CA LYS A 123 -16.41 14.59 4.32
C LYS A 123 -16.80 13.30 5.01
N HIS A 124 -17.56 12.44 4.34
CA HIS A 124 -17.94 11.13 4.86
C HIS A 124 -16.71 10.23 5.07
N TYR A 125 -15.82 10.14 4.08
CA TYR A 125 -14.57 9.39 4.23
C TYR A 125 -13.74 9.91 5.40
N HIS A 126 -13.51 11.22 5.46
CA HIS A 126 -12.72 11.84 6.54
C HIS A 126 -13.29 11.61 7.94
N THR A 127 -14.63 11.64 8.07
CA THR A 127 -15.30 11.41 9.35
C THR A 127 -15.19 9.96 9.82
N THR A 128 -15.10 9.01 8.88
CA THR A 128 -15.08 7.58 9.17
C THR A 128 -13.67 7.00 9.25
N MET A 129 -12.68 7.67 8.67
CA MET A 129 -11.30 7.20 8.59
C MET A 129 -10.54 7.44 9.90
N PRO A 130 -10.19 6.39 10.67
CA PRO A 130 -9.57 6.54 11.99
C PRO A 130 -8.04 6.72 11.93
N TRP A 131 -7.45 6.59 10.75
CA TRP A 131 -5.99 6.58 10.55
C TRP A 131 -5.54 7.67 9.59
N GLU A 132 -4.25 7.99 9.63
CA GLU A 132 -3.63 8.88 8.63
C GLU A 132 -3.86 8.32 7.23
N TYR A 133 -4.15 9.22 6.29
CA TYR A 133 -4.38 8.87 4.90
C TYR A 133 -3.86 9.98 3.99
N ILE A 134 -3.80 9.68 2.70
CA ILE A 134 -3.43 10.64 1.68
C ILE A 134 -4.60 10.96 0.78
N VAL A 135 -4.62 12.20 0.32
CA VAL A 135 -5.38 12.64 -0.84
C VAL A 135 -4.41 12.75 -2.00
N GLN A 136 -4.75 12.16 -3.13
CA GLN A 136 -3.91 12.09 -4.32
C GLN A 136 -4.76 12.35 -5.56
N ASP A 137 -4.24 13.18 -6.47
CA ASP A 137 -4.92 13.48 -7.73
C ASP A 137 -5.16 12.21 -8.56
N LEU A 138 -6.31 12.15 -9.23
CA LEU A 138 -6.65 11.00 -10.07
C LEU A 138 -5.94 11.12 -11.42
N VAL A 139 -5.13 10.12 -11.77
CA VAL A 139 -4.47 10.05 -13.06
C VAL A 139 -5.30 9.26 -14.08
N TYR A 140 -5.35 9.75 -15.32
CA TYR A 140 -6.17 9.21 -16.41
C TYR A 140 -5.33 8.55 -17.51
N TYR A 141 -4.25 7.87 -17.13
CA TYR A 141 -3.50 7.09 -18.10
C TYR A 141 -4.36 5.94 -18.65
N PRO A 142 -4.23 5.60 -19.95
CA PRO A 142 -5.08 4.60 -20.59
C PRO A 142 -4.83 3.16 -20.09
N MET A 143 -3.72 2.96 -19.38
CA MET A 143 -3.28 1.65 -18.91
C MET A 143 -2.68 1.78 -17.51
N GLU A 144 -3.17 0.95 -16.61
CA GLU A 144 -2.52 0.63 -15.34
C GLU A 144 -1.72 -0.66 -15.53
N VAL A 145 -0.47 -0.66 -15.09
CA VAL A 145 0.43 -1.83 -15.18
C VAL A 145 0.81 -2.22 -13.75
N SER A 146 0.68 -3.51 -13.42
CA SER A 146 0.97 -4.10 -12.11
C SER A 146 1.88 -5.30 -12.23
#